data_AF-A0A961D093-F1
#
_entry.id   AF-A0A961D093-F1
#
_cell.length_a   1.000
_cell.length_b   1.000
_cell.length_c   1.000
_cell.angle_alpha   90.00
_cell.angle_beta   90.00
_cell.angle_gamma   90.00
#
_symmetry.space_group_name_H-M   'P 1'
#
loop_
_entity.id
_entity.type
_entity.pdbx_description
1 polymer ?
#
loop_
_entity_poly.entity_id
_entity_poly.type
_entity_poly.pdbx_seq_one_letter_code
_entity_poly.pdbx_strand_id
1 'polypeptide(L)'
;MAITGVHTLLYSSEPEALRAVLRDVFGWKHVDDGQGWLIFELPPSEMGVHPAEGPGYEAGGAGHQISLMCDDIESEVAALRS
;
A
#
# COMPACT_ATOMS: atom_id res chain seq x y z
N MET A 1 -11.33 8.81 -15.89
CA MET A 1 -10.39 8.35 -16.94
C MET A 1 -8.96 8.69 -16.56
N ALA A 2 -8.48 8.02 -15.53
CA ALA A 2 -7.09 7.66 -15.29
C ALA A 2 -7.02 6.85 -14.00
N ILE A 3 -6.05 5.95 -13.92
CA ILE A 3 -5.54 5.52 -12.63
C ILE A 3 -5.00 6.76 -11.92
N THR A 4 -5.58 7.08 -10.76
CA THR A 4 -5.25 8.30 -10.02
C THR A 4 -4.07 8.06 -9.11
N GLY A 5 -4.01 6.90 -8.44
CA GLY A 5 -2.94 6.55 -7.50
C GLY A 5 -2.67 5.05 -7.42
N VAL A 6 -1.83 4.66 -6.47
CA VAL A 6 -1.48 3.26 -6.19
C VAL A 6 -1.49 3.03 -4.69
N HIS A 7 -2.29 2.07 -4.23
CA HIS A 7 -2.12 1.48 -2.91
C HIS A 7 -0.99 0.45 -3.00
N THR A 8 0.13 0.71 -2.32
CA THR A 8 1.30 -0.17 -2.34
C THR A 8 1.47 -0.87 -1.00
N LEU A 9 1.69 -2.18 -1.03
CA LEU A 9 2.16 -2.94 0.12
C LEU A 9 3.63 -3.27 -0.06
N LEU A 10 4.48 -2.82 0.86
CA LEU A 10 5.85 -3.29 0.98
C LEU A 10 5.94 -4.46 1.95
N TYR A 11 6.70 -5.49 1.61
CA TYR A 11 6.98 -6.60 2.52
C TYR A 11 8.38 -6.45 3.08
N SER A 12 8.51 -6.54 4.41
CA SER A 12 9.78 -6.37 5.12
C SER A 12 9.96 -7.46 6.17
N SER A 13 11.18 -7.96 6.33
CA SER A 13 11.57 -8.80 7.48
C SER A 13 11.62 -8.01 8.79
N GLU A 14 11.61 -6.67 8.72
CA GLU A 14 11.59 -5.76 9.86
C GLU A 14 10.46 -4.72 9.69
N PRO A 15 9.18 -5.15 9.71
CA PRO A 15 8.07 -4.28 9.33
C PRO A 15 7.85 -3.13 10.32
N GLU A 16 8.02 -3.36 11.63
CA GLU A 16 7.88 -2.32 12.65
C GLU A 16 8.97 -1.25 12.52
N ALA A 17 10.21 -1.66 12.25
CA ALA A 17 11.32 -0.73 12.06
C ALA A 17 11.11 0.13 10.79
N LEU A 18 10.64 -0.48 9.70
CA LEU A 18 10.34 0.26 8.48
C LEU A 18 9.20 1.26 8.69
N ARG A 19 8.10 0.84 9.35
CA ARG A 19 7.00 1.76 9.73
C ARG A 19 7.51 2.91 10.60
N ALA A 20 8.40 2.65 11.56
CA ALA A 20 8.99 3.69 12.39
C ALA A 20 9.84 4.69 11.58
N VAL A 21 10.63 4.23 10.60
CA VAL A 21 11.39 5.12 9.71
C VAL A 21 10.45 6.01 8.89
N LEU A 22 9.41 5.44 8.29
CA LEU A 22 8.44 6.19 7.48
C LEU A 22 7.68 7.24 8.31
N ARG A 23 7.32 6.90 9.55
CA ARG A 23 6.66 7.82 10.48
C ARG A 23 7.61 8.88 11.05
N ASP A 24 8.71 8.45 11.67
CA ASP A 24 9.52 9.31 12.54
C ASP A 24 10.63 10.04 11.78
N VAL A 25 11.18 9.42 10.73
CA VAL A 25 12.27 10.01 9.94
C VAL A 25 11.73 10.77 8.73
N PHE A 26 10.87 10.13 7.94
CA PHE A 26 10.26 10.79 6.79
C PHE A 26 9.10 11.71 7.17
N GLY A 27 8.50 11.54 8.36
CA GLY A 27 7.42 12.41 8.83
C GLY A 27 6.13 12.25 8.03
N TRP A 28 5.91 11.10 7.39
CA TRP A 28 4.72 10.89 6.57
C TRP A 28 3.47 10.80 7.43
N LYS A 29 2.41 11.46 6.96
CA LYS A 29 1.08 11.34 7.58
C LYS A 29 0.58 9.91 7.42
N HIS A 30 -0.18 9.45 8.40
CA HIS A 30 -0.69 8.08 8.41
C HIS A 30 -1.97 7.96 9.24
N VAL A 31 -2.69 6.87 9.00
CA VAL A 31 -3.71 6.33 9.91
C VAL A 31 -3.20 5.03 10.52
N ASP A 32 -3.73 4.67 11.70
CA ASP A 32 -3.47 3.39 12.36
C ASP A 32 -4.75 2.55 12.30
N ASP A 33 -4.71 1.42 11.60
CA ASP A 33 -5.81 0.44 11.50
C ASP A 33 -5.85 -0.50 12.72
N GLY A 34 -5.11 -0.16 13.78
CA GLY A 34 -5.02 -0.89 15.03
C GLY A 34 -3.70 -1.65 15.15
N GLN A 35 -3.24 -1.87 16.39
CA GLN A 35 -2.04 -2.66 16.69
C GLN A 35 -0.76 -2.18 15.98
N GLY A 36 -0.69 -0.91 15.54
CA GLY A 36 0.48 -0.37 14.84
C GLY A 36 0.52 -0.71 13.35
N TRP A 37 -0.62 -1.08 12.76
CA TRP A 37 -0.78 -1.23 11.31
C TRP A 37 -0.98 0.14 10.67
N LEU A 38 0.13 0.77 10.29
CA LEU A 38 0.15 2.10 9.72
C LEU A 38 -0.07 2.08 8.21
N ILE A 39 -0.97 2.93 7.73
CA ILE A 39 -1.16 3.25 6.31
C ILE A 39 -0.74 4.69 6.09
N PHE A 40 0.26 4.90 5.24
CA PHE A 40 0.88 6.20 4.98
C PHE A 40 0.23 6.91 3.79
N GLU A 41 -0.01 8.21 3.94
CA GLU A 41 -0.56 9.11 2.92
C GLU A 41 0.55 9.61 1.98
N LEU A 42 0.34 9.50 0.66
CA LEU A 42 1.22 10.04 -0.38
C LEU A 42 0.33 10.61 -1.50
N PRO A 43 0.36 11.88 -1.93
CA PRO A 43 -0.65 12.29 -2.91
C PRO A 43 -0.44 11.59 -4.28
N PRO A 44 -1.46 10.95 -4.90
CA PRO A 44 -2.78 10.53 -4.37
C PRO A 44 -2.86 9.03 -3.97
N SER A 45 -1.70 8.40 -3.86
CA SER A 45 -1.45 7.04 -3.41
C SER A 45 -1.54 6.84 -1.90
N GLU A 46 -1.40 5.59 -1.49
CA GLU A 46 -1.21 5.23 -0.09
C GLU A 46 -0.29 4.01 0.00
N MET A 47 0.31 3.80 1.17
CA MET A 47 1.26 2.70 1.35
C MET A 47 1.14 2.03 2.70
N GLY A 48 1.09 0.70 2.69
CA GLY A 48 1.22 -0.15 3.88
C GLY A 48 2.53 -0.92 3.90
N VAL A 49 2.89 -1.41 5.09
CA VAL A 49 4.04 -2.32 5.27
C VAL A 49 3.55 -3.59 5.94
N HIS A 50 3.81 -4.74 5.32
CA HIS A 50 3.52 -6.07 5.83
C HIS A 50 4.80 -6.81 6.25
N PRO A 51 4.71 -7.75 7.20
CA PRO A 51 5.76 -8.74 7.42
C PRO A 51 6.01 -9.55 6.16
N ALA A 52 7.28 -9.81 5.83
CA ALA A 52 7.71 -10.68 4.74
C ALA A 52 7.54 -12.18 5.11
N GLU A 53 6.36 -12.52 5.63
CA GLU A 53 5.97 -13.87 6.02
C GLU A 53 4.45 -14.01 6.00
N GLY A 54 3.98 -15.26 6.05
CA GLY A 54 2.56 -15.58 6.12
C GLY A 54 1.83 -15.56 4.77
N PRO A 55 0.53 -15.90 4.76
CA PRO A 55 -0.19 -16.24 3.53
C PRO A 55 -0.18 -15.14 2.46
N GLY A 56 -0.20 -13.87 2.86
CA GLY A 56 -0.17 -12.74 1.93
C GLY A 56 1.15 -12.60 1.18
N TYR A 57 2.29 -12.85 1.84
CA TYR A 57 3.61 -12.81 1.21
C TYR A 57 3.79 -14.00 0.24
N GLU A 58 3.43 -15.21 0.68
CA GLU A 58 3.57 -16.43 -0.10
C GLU A 58 2.67 -16.48 -1.34
N ALA A 59 1.47 -15.90 -1.27
CA ALA A 59 0.53 -15.87 -2.39
C ALA A 59 0.97 -14.91 -3.52
N GLY A 60 1.71 -13.85 -3.18
CA GLY A 60 2.15 -12.82 -4.13
C GLY A 60 3.56 -13.04 -4.66
N GLY A 61 4.42 -13.77 -3.96
CA GLY A 61 5.80 -14.11 -4.35
C GLY A 61 6.76 -12.94 -4.57
N ALA A 62 6.28 -11.69 -4.49
CA ALA A 62 7.03 -10.47 -4.70
C ALA A 62 7.16 -9.69 -3.38
N GLY A 63 8.29 -9.01 -3.19
CA GLY A 63 8.54 -8.13 -2.04
C GLY A 63 7.62 -6.89 -1.97
N HIS A 64 6.67 -6.77 -2.90
CA HIS A 64 5.64 -5.74 -2.90
C HIS A 64 4.38 -6.22 -3.63
N GLN A 65 3.23 -5.62 -3.27
CA GLN A 65 1.97 -5.78 -3.99
C GLN A 65 1.39 -4.39 -4.27
N ILE A 66 0.63 -4.26 -5.35
CA ILE A 66 -0.01 -2.99 -5.72
C ILE A 66 -1.48 -3.18 -6.07
N SER A 67 -2.30 -2.22 -5.67
CA SER A 67 -3.66 -2.01 -6.17
C SER A 67 -3.74 -0.63 -6.82
N LEU A 68 -4.35 -0.55 -8.01
CA LEU A 68 -4.52 0.70 -8.73
C LEU A 68 -5.76 1.42 -8.21
N MET A 69 -5.64 2.72 -7.94
CA MET A 69 -6.73 3.56 -7.44
C MET A 69 -7.31 4.37 -8.59
N CYS A 70 -8.62 4.60 -8.55
CA CYS A 70 -9.34 5.44 -9.49
C CYS A 70 -10.60 6.01 -8.80
N ASP A 71 -11.16 7.08 -9.37
CA ASP A 71 -12.34 7.73 -8.81
C ASP A 71 -13.65 6.96 -9.12
N ASP A 72 -13.68 6.21 -10.22
CA ASP A 72 -14.82 5.41 -10.68
C ASP A 72 -14.38 4.05 -11.21
N ILE A 73 -14.55 3.01 -10.38
CA ILE A 73 -14.12 1.65 -10.68
C ILE A 73 -14.89 1.03 -11.85
N GLU A 74 -16.17 1.35 -12.03
CA GLU A 74 -17.00 0.76 -13.08
C GLU A 74 -16.61 1.32 -14.45
N SER A 75 -16.47 2.66 -14.52
CA SER A 75 -15.97 3.36 -15.71
C SER A 75 -14.58 2.83 -16.11
N GLU A 76 -13.67 2.72 -15.15
CA GLU A 76 -12.28 2.39 -15.46
C GLU A 76 -12.10 0.93 -15.87
N VAL A 77 -12.84 0.01 -15.24
CA VAL A 77 -12.86 -1.39 -15.68
C VAL A 77 -13.47 -1.53 -17.08
N ALA A 78 -14.52 -0.79 -17.40
CA ALA A 78 -15.09 -0.80 -18.74
C ALA A 78 -14.09 -0.28 -19.79
N ALA A 79 -13.37 0.81 -19.47
CA ALA A 79 -12.33 1.37 -20.34
C ALA A 79 -11.11 0.44 -20.52
N LEU A 80 -10.70 -0.30 -19.49
CA LEU A 80 -9.56 -1.23 -19.56
C LEU A 80 -9.87 -2.54 -20.32
N ARG A 81 -11.14 -2.85 -20.55
CA ARG A 81 -11.56 -4.07 -21.26
C ARG A 81 -11.63 -3.91 -22.79
N SER A 82 -11.51 -2.69 -23.30
CA SER A 82 -11.50 -2.38 -24.74
C SER A 82 -10.11 -2.53 -25.35
#